data_AF-A0A3M1NJI0-F1
#
_entry.id   AF-A0A3M1NJI0-F1
#
_cell.length_a   1.000
_cell.length_b   1.000
_cell.length_c   1.000
_cell.angle_alpha   90.00
_cell.angle_beta   90.00
_cell.angle_gamma   90.00
#
_symmetry.space_group_name_H-M   'P 1'
#
loop_
_entity.id
_entity.type
_entity.pdbx_description
1 polymer ?
#
loop_
_entity_poly.entity_id
_entity_poly.type
_entity_poly.pdbx_seq_one_letter_code
_entity_poly.pdbx_strand_id
1 'polypeptide(L)'
;MTNEKEALKREILEYIVTEMEKGHSLETLKKVLVDVGHDPKLIEEITSVQEKHTKDSKSRSKKEYGVFTIVAAIATYLLLILFLSASNAENVFNIVLGLLPLTVSLFLTIYIVRRISFEKRSFLWIIPLLLCIGYYFLAMYSPLYFQQLDIGVLLFVNLIISYAYLIFLIRVRPASADKPL
;
A
#
# COMPACT_ATOMS: atom_id res chain seq x y z
N MET A 1 -40.03 -24.76 16.33
CA MET A 1 -39.53 -24.81 14.94
C MET A 1 -38.52 -23.70 14.60
N THR A 2 -38.40 -22.62 15.37
CA THR A 2 -37.40 -21.55 15.13
C THR A 2 -35.95 -21.96 15.44
N ASN A 3 -35.73 -22.86 16.41
CA ASN A 3 -34.38 -23.26 16.84
C ASN A 3 -33.63 -24.15 15.83
N GLU A 4 -34.33 -25.06 15.14
CA GLU A 4 -33.71 -25.96 14.16
C GLU A 4 -33.26 -25.22 12.89
N LYS A 5 -34.05 -24.25 12.45
CA LYS A 5 -33.72 -23.43 11.26
C LYS A 5 -32.51 -22.53 11.52
N GLU A 6 -32.38 -22.00 12.73
CA GLU A 6 -31.21 -21.23 13.17
C GLU A 6 -29.96 -22.11 13.27
N ALA A 7 -30.08 -23.32 13.83
CA ALA A 7 -28.97 -24.26 13.94
C ALA A 7 -28.43 -24.68 12.56
N LEU A 8 -29.32 -25.00 11.62
CA LEU A 8 -28.95 -25.35 10.24
C LEU A 8 -28.25 -24.19 9.53
N LYS A 9 -28.72 -22.95 9.71
CA LYS A 9 -28.06 -21.76 9.14
C LYS A 9 -26.64 -21.60 9.66
N ARG A 10 -26.40 -21.85 10.94
CA ARG A 10 -25.06 -21.77 11.55
C ARG A 10 -24.13 -22.84 10.98
N GLU A 11 -24.60 -24.06 10.84
CA GLU A 11 -23.80 -25.18 10.31
C GLU A 11 -23.39 -24.94 8.85
N ILE A 12 -24.32 -24.49 8.00
CA ILE A 12 -24.03 -24.14 6.61
C ILE A 12 -23.02 -22.98 6.53
N LEU A 13 -23.16 -21.97 7.39
CA LEU A 13 -22.22 -20.85 7.44
C LEU A 13 -20.81 -21.32 7.83
N GLU A 14 -20.69 -22.17 8.85
CA GLU A 14 -19.42 -22.72 9.32
C GLU A 14 -18.73 -23.58 8.25
N TYR A 15 -19.52 -24.39 7.52
CA TYR A 15 -19.04 -25.12 6.35
C TYR A 15 -18.50 -24.19 5.26
N ILE A 16 -19.25 -23.14 4.90
CA ILE A 16 -18.82 -22.17 3.88
C ILE A 16 -17.52 -21.48 4.29
N VAL A 17 -17.39 -21.06 5.55
CA VAL A 17 -16.16 -20.44 6.06
C VAL A 17 -14.97 -21.39 5.94
N THR A 18 -15.12 -22.63 6.42
CA THR A 18 -14.06 -23.63 6.43
C THR A 18 -13.59 -23.99 5.02
N GLU A 19 -14.51 -24.15 4.07
CA GLU A 19 -14.15 -24.49 2.69
C GLU A 19 -13.59 -23.29 1.91
N MET A 20 -14.02 -22.06 2.24
CA MET A 20 -13.38 -20.86 1.70
C MET A 20 -11.93 -20.70 2.18
N GLU A 21 -11.62 -21.10 3.42
CA GLU A 21 -10.24 -21.14 3.95
C GLU A 21 -9.35 -22.15 3.21
N LYS A 22 -9.94 -23.24 2.68
CA LYS A 22 -9.27 -24.22 1.83
C LYS A 22 -9.11 -23.76 0.37
N GLY A 23 -9.64 -22.59 0.00
CA GLY A 23 -9.50 -21.97 -1.32
C GLY A 23 -10.66 -22.20 -2.28
N HIS A 24 -11.78 -22.76 -1.82
CA HIS A 24 -12.97 -22.92 -2.66
C HIS A 24 -13.69 -21.59 -2.89
N SER A 25 -14.20 -21.38 -4.10
CA SER A 25 -14.96 -20.18 -4.42
C SER A 25 -16.36 -20.23 -3.82
N LEU A 26 -16.89 -19.08 -3.39
CA LEU A 26 -18.24 -18.98 -2.83
C LEU A 26 -19.31 -19.45 -3.84
N GLU A 27 -19.11 -19.21 -5.13
CA GLU A 27 -20.01 -19.64 -6.21
C GLU A 27 -20.05 -21.17 -6.34
N THR A 28 -18.88 -21.82 -6.23
CA THR A 28 -18.78 -23.29 -6.22
C THR A 28 -19.51 -23.87 -5.01
N LEU A 29 -19.33 -23.26 -3.84
CA LEU A 29 -19.98 -23.71 -2.60
C LEU A 29 -21.50 -23.52 -2.64
N LYS A 30 -22.00 -22.39 -3.17
CA LYS A 30 -23.44 -22.17 -3.41
C LYS A 30 -24.04 -23.30 -4.25
N LYS A 31 -23.35 -23.68 -5.33
CA LYS A 31 -23.81 -24.72 -6.24
C LYS A 31 -23.84 -26.10 -5.57
N VAL A 32 -22.76 -26.48 -4.88
CA VAL A 32 -22.68 -27.76 -4.16
C VAL A 32 -23.79 -27.88 -3.11
N LEU A 33 -24.04 -26.82 -2.33
CA LEU A 33 -25.07 -26.84 -1.30
C LEU A 33 -26.49 -26.99 -1.88
N VAL A 34 -26.76 -26.36 -3.02
CA VAL A 34 -28.05 -26.53 -3.72
C VAL A 34 -28.16 -27.93 -4.34
N ASP A 35 -27.08 -28.45 -4.94
CA ASP A 35 -27.04 -29.79 -5.56
C ASP A 35 -27.24 -30.91 -4.52
N VAL A 36 -26.82 -30.69 -3.26
CA VAL A 36 -27.04 -31.61 -2.13
C VAL A 36 -28.48 -31.54 -1.58
N GLY A 37 -29.28 -30.56 -2.03
CA GLY A 37 -30.71 -30.45 -1.73
C GLY A 37 -31.09 -29.36 -0.72
N HIS A 38 -30.20 -28.43 -0.38
CA HIS A 38 -30.57 -27.27 0.42
C HIS A 38 -31.41 -26.27 -0.38
N ASP A 39 -32.34 -25.57 0.29
CA ASP A 39 -33.19 -24.55 -0.33
C ASP A 39 -32.34 -23.39 -0.89
N PRO A 40 -32.41 -23.09 -2.20
CA PRO A 40 -31.67 -21.99 -2.83
C PRO A 40 -31.85 -20.64 -2.13
N LYS A 41 -33.06 -20.35 -1.62
CA LYS A 41 -33.34 -19.08 -0.94
C LYS A 41 -32.61 -18.97 0.40
N LEU A 42 -32.47 -20.09 1.11
CA LEU A 42 -31.75 -20.15 2.38
C LEU A 42 -30.25 -19.98 2.16
N ILE A 43 -29.69 -20.61 1.12
CA ILE A 43 -28.28 -20.45 0.74
C ILE A 43 -27.99 -19.00 0.34
N GLU A 44 -28.88 -18.37 -0.44
CA GLU A 44 -28.71 -16.97 -0.84
C GLU A 44 -28.78 -16.01 0.36
N GLU A 45 -29.68 -16.26 1.32
CA GLU A 45 -29.75 -15.51 2.58
C GLU A 45 -28.43 -15.61 3.37
N ILE A 46 -27.92 -16.83 3.61
CA ILE A 46 -26.68 -17.06 4.38
C ILE A 46 -25.47 -16.44 3.69
N THR A 47 -25.37 -16.62 2.38
CA THR A 47 -24.23 -16.10 1.61
C THR A 47 -24.26 -14.58 1.46
N SER A 48 -25.44 -13.95 1.43
CA SER A 48 -25.55 -12.48 1.43
C SER A 48 -25.00 -11.86 2.73
N VAL A 49 -25.23 -12.50 3.88
CA VAL A 49 -24.66 -12.10 5.18
C VAL A 49 -23.14 -12.25 5.16
N GLN A 50 -22.64 -13.37 4.65
CA GLN A 50 -21.20 -13.62 4.55
C GLN A 50 -20.50 -12.66 3.57
N GLU A 51 -21.10 -12.37 2.42
CA GLU A 51 -20.59 -11.39 1.46
C GLU A 51 -20.50 -9.99 2.08
N LYS A 52 -21.48 -9.61 2.91
CA LYS A 52 -21.47 -8.33 3.64
C LYS A 52 -20.34 -8.28 4.67
N HIS A 53 -20.19 -9.31 5.50
CA HIS A 53 -19.09 -9.40 6.48
C HIS A 53 -17.70 -9.44 5.82
N THR A 54 -17.58 -10.12 4.67
CA THR A 54 -16.33 -10.21 3.91
C THR A 54 -15.99 -8.88 3.25
N LYS A 55 -16.98 -8.17 2.70
CA LYS A 55 -16.80 -6.82 2.14
C LYS A 55 -16.39 -5.81 3.21
N ASP A 56 -17.04 -5.83 4.37
CA ASP A 56 -16.72 -4.93 5.48
C ASP A 56 -15.34 -5.22 6.07
N SER A 57 -14.97 -6.49 6.26
CA SER A 57 -13.63 -6.86 6.77
C SER A 57 -12.52 -6.54 5.77
N LYS A 58 -12.72 -6.78 4.46
CA LYS A 58 -11.75 -6.41 3.42
C LYS A 58 -11.62 -4.88 3.29
N SER A 59 -12.71 -4.14 3.45
CA SER A 59 -12.73 -2.67 3.46
C SER A 59 -11.96 -2.10 4.64
N ARG A 60 -12.19 -2.62 5.86
CA ARG A 60 -11.51 -2.18 7.09
C ARG A 60 -10.02 -2.49 7.06
N SER A 61 -9.66 -3.73 6.73
CA SER A 61 -8.26 -4.18 6.59
C SER A 61 -7.50 -3.33 5.56
N LYS A 62 -8.07 -3.12 4.36
CA LYS A 62 -7.41 -2.35 3.28
C LYS A 62 -7.12 -0.90 3.66
N LYS A 63 -7.97 -0.30 4.51
CA LYS A 63 -7.79 1.09 4.99
C LYS A 63 -6.74 1.19 6.09
N GLU A 64 -6.70 0.23 7.01
CA GLU A 64 -5.76 0.21 8.13
C GLU A 64 -4.31 -0.06 7.70
N TYR A 65 -4.08 -1.06 6.83
CA TYR A 65 -2.74 -1.37 6.33
C TYR A 65 -2.12 -0.19 5.58
N GLY A 66 -2.92 0.54 4.78
CA GLY A 66 -2.46 1.69 4.02
C GLY A 66 -2.14 2.94 4.84
N VAL A 67 -2.71 3.07 6.05
CA VAL A 67 -2.34 4.16 6.98
C VAL A 67 -1.05 3.78 7.72
N PHE A 68 -0.95 2.53 8.20
CA PHE A 68 0.23 2.06 8.90
C PHE A 68 1.50 2.15 8.05
N THR A 69 1.45 1.77 6.77
CA THR A 69 2.65 1.87 5.89
C THR A 69 3.12 3.32 5.72
N ILE A 70 2.19 4.27 5.65
CA ILE A 70 2.54 5.70 5.53
C ILE A 70 3.14 6.22 6.82
N VAL A 71 2.53 5.91 7.97
CA VAL A 71 3.05 6.32 9.27
C VAL A 71 4.44 5.74 9.49
N ALA A 72 4.66 4.45 9.18
CA ALA A 72 5.96 3.82 9.26
C ALA A 72 6.99 4.46 8.32
N ALA A 73 6.61 4.80 7.08
CA ALA A 73 7.50 5.47 6.14
C ALA A 73 7.90 6.87 6.63
N ILE A 74 6.94 7.66 7.13
CA ILE A 74 7.21 8.99 7.70
C ILE A 74 8.11 8.88 8.93
N ALA A 75 7.82 7.94 9.85
CA ALA A 75 8.64 7.73 11.04
C ALA A 75 10.08 7.32 10.69
N THR A 76 10.24 6.40 9.73
CA THR A 76 11.56 5.98 9.23
C THR A 76 12.31 7.14 8.58
N TYR A 77 11.61 7.97 7.81
CA TYR A 77 12.18 9.16 7.18
C TYR A 77 12.64 10.19 8.22
N LEU A 78 11.84 10.46 9.25
CA LEU A 78 12.22 11.36 10.34
C LEU A 78 13.41 10.82 11.13
N LEU A 79 13.43 9.52 11.43
CA LEU A 79 14.57 8.88 12.09
C LEU A 79 15.84 9.00 11.25
N LEU A 80 15.74 8.85 9.93
CA LEU A 80 16.87 9.03 9.02
C LEU A 80 17.42 10.47 9.06
N ILE A 81 16.54 11.48 9.02
CA ILE A 81 16.97 12.90 9.13
C ILE A 81 17.68 13.14 10.46
N LEU A 82 17.09 12.68 11.57
CA LEU A 82 17.67 12.87 12.89
C LEU A 82 19.02 12.17 13.03
N PHE A 83 19.13 10.95 12.50
CA PHE A 83 20.36 10.18 12.50
C PHE A 83 21.46 10.89 11.71
N LEU A 84 21.17 11.36 10.49
CA LEU A 84 22.12 12.10 9.65
C LEU A 84 22.53 13.44 10.29
N SER A 85 21.60 14.11 10.98
CA SER A 85 21.90 15.37 11.68
C SER A 85 22.80 15.15 12.87
N ALA A 86 22.54 14.09 13.65
CA ALA A 86 23.39 13.72 14.76
C ALA A 86 24.77 13.24 14.31
N SER A 87 24.88 12.51 13.18
CA SER A 87 26.16 11.95 12.71
C SER A 87 27.09 13.00 12.11
N ASN A 88 26.54 13.99 11.40
CA ASN A 88 27.33 14.94 10.62
C ASN A 88 27.47 16.31 11.31
N ALA A 89 26.87 16.49 12.50
CA ALA A 89 26.77 17.78 13.19
C ALA A 89 26.24 18.93 12.31
N GLU A 90 25.46 18.56 11.27
CA GLU A 90 24.88 19.51 10.34
C GLU A 90 23.49 19.96 10.81
N ASN A 91 23.14 21.19 10.41
CA ASN A 91 21.81 21.71 10.64
C ASN A 91 20.76 20.83 9.92
N VAL A 92 19.70 20.47 10.63
CA VAL A 92 18.54 19.74 10.08
C VAL A 92 18.04 20.36 8.78
N PHE A 93 18.07 21.70 8.67
CA PHE A 93 17.69 22.39 7.45
C PHE A 93 18.53 21.97 6.23
N ASN A 94 19.85 21.88 6.36
CA ASN A 94 20.76 21.49 5.28
C ASN A 94 20.52 20.03 4.86
N ILE A 95 20.24 19.15 5.82
CA ILE A 95 19.93 17.75 5.54
C ILE A 95 18.59 17.61 4.81
N VAL A 96 17.56 18.33 5.26
CA VAL A 96 16.26 18.34 4.58
C VAL A 96 16.39 18.90 3.18
N LEU A 97 17.17 19.97 3.00
CA LEU A 97 17.48 20.55 1.69
C LEU A 97 18.27 19.56 0.81
N GLY A 98 19.19 18.80 1.40
CA GLY A 98 19.95 17.72 0.78
C GLY A 98 19.09 16.55 0.31
N LEU A 99 18.05 16.22 1.07
CA LEU A 99 17.13 15.09 0.83
C LEU A 99 15.82 15.51 0.16
N LEU A 100 15.76 16.72 -0.39
CA LEU A 100 14.57 17.25 -1.04
C LEU A 100 14.08 16.36 -2.21
N PRO A 101 14.94 15.84 -3.10
CA PRO A 101 14.51 14.94 -4.17
C PRO A 101 13.85 13.67 -3.63
N LEU A 102 14.46 13.04 -2.63
CA LEU A 102 13.91 11.88 -1.95
C LEU A 102 12.54 12.20 -1.35
N THR A 103 12.42 13.32 -0.62
CA THR A 103 11.17 13.74 0.02
C THR A 103 10.05 13.85 -1.00
N VAL A 104 10.28 14.65 -2.06
CA VAL A 104 9.28 14.89 -3.11
C VAL A 104 8.93 13.59 -3.83
N SER A 105 9.93 12.77 -4.13
CA SER A 105 9.76 11.46 -4.78
C SER A 105 8.85 10.54 -3.98
N LEU A 106 9.06 10.50 -2.66
CA LEU A 106 8.31 9.67 -1.72
C LEU A 106 6.83 10.07 -1.72
N PHE A 107 6.54 11.37 -1.58
CA PHE A 107 5.18 11.90 -1.60
C PHE A 107 4.50 11.71 -2.96
N LEU A 108 5.19 12.01 -4.07
CA LEU A 108 4.64 11.83 -5.42
C LEU A 108 4.28 10.36 -5.66
N THR A 109 5.18 9.45 -5.29
CA THR A 109 4.99 8.02 -5.50
C THR A 109 3.79 7.52 -4.71
N ILE A 110 3.67 7.88 -3.43
CA ILE A 110 2.49 7.52 -2.61
C ILE A 110 1.20 8.06 -3.24
N TYR A 111 1.20 9.34 -3.64
CA TYR A 111 0.04 10.00 -4.22
C TYR A 111 -0.40 9.33 -5.53
N ILE A 112 0.55 9.08 -6.43
CA ILE A 112 0.30 8.46 -7.73
C ILE A 112 -0.16 7.01 -7.59
N VAL A 113 0.53 6.22 -6.75
CA VAL A 113 0.20 4.80 -6.54
C VAL A 113 -1.22 4.64 -5.98
N ARG A 114 -1.74 5.64 -5.26
CA ARG A 114 -3.12 5.67 -4.78
C ARG A 114 -4.15 6.08 -5.85
N ARG A 115 -3.77 6.90 -6.83
CA ARG A 115 -4.68 7.49 -7.83
C ARG A 115 -4.70 6.77 -9.18
N ILE A 116 -3.59 6.15 -9.59
CA ILE A 116 -3.39 5.67 -10.96
C ILE A 116 -3.41 4.13 -11.03
N SER A 117 -4.09 3.60 -12.05
CA SER A 117 -4.18 2.16 -12.34
C SER A 117 -2.81 1.53 -12.62
N PHE A 118 -2.66 0.24 -12.29
CA PHE A 118 -1.40 -0.50 -12.34
C PHE A 118 -0.72 -0.46 -13.72
N GLU A 119 -1.50 -0.54 -14.79
CA GLU A 119 -1.01 -0.62 -16.17
C GLU A 119 -0.17 0.58 -16.60
N LYS A 120 -0.35 1.74 -15.95
CA LYS A 120 0.42 2.94 -16.27
C LYS A 120 1.69 3.09 -15.42
N ARG A 121 2.01 2.19 -14.48
CA ARG A 121 3.08 2.43 -13.50
C ARG A 121 4.51 2.49 -14.05
N SER A 122 4.75 2.15 -15.31
CA SER A 122 6.07 2.26 -15.92
C SER A 122 6.65 3.68 -15.84
N PHE A 123 5.81 4.74 -15.81
CA PHE A 123 6.32 6.11 -15.66
C PHE A 123 6.85 6.42 -14.25
N LEU A 124 6.47 5.65 -13.21
CA LEU A 124 6.95 5.87 -11.84
C LEU A 124 8.47 5.74 -11.72
N TRP A 125 9.08 4.90 -12.56
CA TRP A 125 10.53 4.69 -12.59
C TRP A 125 11.31 5.92 -13.06
N ILE A 126 10.67 6.85 -13.77
CA ILE A 126 11.31 8.07 -14.28
C ILE A 126 11.32 9.18 -13.22
N ILE A 127 10.41 9.13 -12.25
CA ILE A 127 10.21 10.21 -11.25
C ILE A 127 11.47 10.49 -10.43
N PRO A 128 12.14 9.51 -9.81
CA PRO A 128 13.36 9.76 -9.03
C PRO A 128 14.45 10.46 -9.86
N LEU A 129 14.62 10.02 -11.10
CA LEU A 129 15.62 10.56 -12.02
C LEU A 129 15.31 12.02 -12.38
N LEU A 130 14.07 12.33 -12.76
CA LEU A 130 13.66 13.69 -13.08
C LEU A 130 13.81 14.64 -11.89
N LEU A 131 13.48 14.18 -10.68
CA LEU A 131 13.63 14.98 -9.46
C LEU A 131 15.11 15.24 -9.13
N CYS A 132 15.99 14.25 -9.32
CA CYS A 132 17.43 14.44 -9.15
C CYS A 132 18.00 15.42 -10.19
N ILE A 133 17.58 15.32 -11.45
CA ILE A 133 17.98 16.27 -12.49
C ILE A 133 17.51 17.68 -12.15
N GLY A 134 16.24 17.85 -11.79
CA GLY A 134 15.69 19.15 -11.38
C GLY A 134 16.41 19.73 -10.17
N TYR A 135 16.78 18.88 -9.21
CA TYR A 135 17.54 19.29 -8.04
C TYR A 135 18.98 19.71 -8.36
N TYR A 136 19.66 19.00 -9.26
CA TYR A 136 20.98 19.40 -9.74
C TYR A 136 20.94 20.82 -10.33
N PHE A 137 19.95 21.11 -11.18
CA PHE A 137 19.77 22.45 -11.73
C PHE A 137 19.41 23.47 -10.65
N LEU A 138 18.51 23.14 -9.72
CA LEU A 138 18.16 24.01 -8.60
C LEU A 138 19.41 24.41 -7.79
N ALA A 139 20.26 23.43 -7.50
CA ALA A 139 21.50 23.65 -6.74
C ALA A 139 22.52 24.49 -7.51
N MET A 140 22.63 24.26 -8.82
CA MET A 140 23.49 25.05 -9.71
C MET A 140 23.07 26.53 -9.78
N TYR A 141 21.77 26.82 -9.84
CA TYR A 141 21.25 28.19 -9.94
C TYR A 141 21.07 28.90 -8.59
N SER A 142 21.15 28.18 -7.47
CA SER A 142 20.89 28.73 -6.13
C SER A 142 22.09 28.57 -5.17
N PRO A 143 23.33 28.92 -5.57
CA PRO A 143 24.54 28.53 -4.85
C PRO A 143 24.57 28.98 -3.38
N LEU A 144 23.91 30.09 -3.04
CA LEU A 144 23.76 30.58 -1.66
C LEU A 144 23.27 29.51 -0.66
N TYR A 145 22.42 28.57 -1.12
CA TYR A 145 21.85 27.54 -0.26
C TYR A 145 22.58 26.18 -0.35
N PHE A 146 23.37 25.96 -1.40
CA PHE A 146 23.95 24.65 -1.72
C PHE A 146 25.48 24.60 -1.68
N GLN A 147 26.15 25.73 -1.43
CA GLN A 147 27.62 25.80 -1.37
C GLN A 147 28.27 24.86 -0.35
N GLN A 148 27.56 24.52 0.72
CA GLN A 148 28.07 23.65 1.79
C GLN A 148 27.76 22.17 1.56
N LEU A 149 26.99 21.85 0.53
CA LEU A 149 26.50 20.50 0.27
C LEU A 149 27.32 19.84 -0.83
N ASP A 150 27.75 18.59 -0.62
CA ASP A 150 28.27 17.74 -1.69
C ASP A 150 27.09 17.26 -2.55
N ILE A 151 26.71 18.10 -3.52
CA ILE A 151 25.57 17.86 -4.41
C ILE A 151 25.74 16.53 -5.16
N GLY A 152 26.97 16.15 -5.52
CA GLY A 152 27.25 14.92 -6.25
C GLY A 152 26.90 13.68 -5.42
N VAL A 153 27.42 13.62 -4.19
CA VAL A 153 27.13 12.52 -3.26
C VAL A 153 25.64 12.50 -2.90
N LEU A 154 25.03 13.66 -2.62
CA LEU A 154 23.62 13.76 -2.28
C LEU A 154 22.72 13.28 -3.41
N LEU A 155 22.99 13.65 -4.67
CA LEU A 155 22.23 13.17 -5.82
C LEU A 155 22.26 11.65 -5.92
N PHE A 156 23.45 11.06 -5.76
CA PHE A 156 23.62 9.62 -5.82
C PHE A 156 22.83 8.90 -4.71
N VAL A 157 22.93 9.39 -3.47
CA VAL A 157 22.19 8.86 -2.32
C VAL A 157 20.68 9.00 -2.51
N ASN A 158 20.21 10.17 -2.91
CA ASN A 158 18.78 10.42 -3.17
C ASN A 158 18.24 9.48 -4.24
N LEU A 159 19.01 9.24 -5.31
CA LEU A 159 18.61 8.37 -6.40
C LEU A 159 18.48 6.91 -5.93
N ILE A 160 19.50 6.38 -5.24
CA ILE A 160 19.49 5.00 -4.72
C ILE A 160 18.32 4.79 -3.76
N ILE A 161 18.18 5.66 -2.75
CA ILE A 161 17.13 5.50 -1.74
C ILE A 161 15.75 5.64 -2.38
N SER A 162 15.57 6.58 -3.31
CA SER A 162 14.29 6.75 -4.02
C SER A 162 13.90 5.51 -4.81
N TYR A 163 14.86 4.88 -5.52
CA TYR A 163 14.58 3.64 -6.25
C TYR A 163 14.35 2.45 -5.32
N ALA A 164 15.14 2.32 -4.26
CA ALA A 164 14.93 1.27 -3.25
C ALA A 164 13.52 1.37 -2.65
N TYR A 165 13.09 2.59 -2.32
CA TYR A 165 11.76 2.86 -1.79
C TYR A 165 10.66 2.60 -2.83
N LEU A 166 10.86 2.97 -4.09
CA LEU A 166 9.93 2.68 -5.18
C LEU A 166 9.73 1.17 -5.35
N ILE A 167 10.82 0.39 -5.36
CA ILE A 167 10.78 -1.07 -5.43
C ILE A 167 10.01 -1.65 -4.25
N PHE A 168 10.30 -1.16 -3.04
CA PHE A 168 9.60 -1.57 -1.83
C PHE A 168 8.09 -1.29 -1.93
N LEU A 169 7.68 -0.10 -2.33
CA LEU A 169 6.27 0.26 -2.50
C LEU A 169 5.56 -0.58 -3.55
N ILE A 170 6.23 -0.89 -4.66
CA ILE A 170 5.67 -1.74 -5.71
C ILE A 170 5.48 -3.17 -5.20
N ARG A 171 6.44 -3.71 -4.43
CA ARG A 171 6.39 -5.09 -3.91
C ARG A 171 5.49 -5.30 -2.69
N VAL A 172 5.43 -4.34 -1.78
CA VAL A 172 4.69 -4.45 -0.50
C VAL A 172 3.19 -4.21 -0.69
N ARG A 173 2.73 -3.83 -1.89
CA ARG A 173 1.30 -3.66 -2.14
C ARG A 173 0.56 -5.00 -1.98
N PRO A 174 -0.47 -5.06 -1.12
CA PRO A 174 -1.22 -6.30 -0.92
C PRO A 174 -1.91 -6.71 -2.22
N ALA A 175 -1.80 -8.00 -2.58
CA ALA A 175 -2.38 -8.63 -3.78
C ALA A 175 -3.89 -8.43 -3.95
N SER A 176 -4.58 -7.90 -2.93
CA SER A 176 -6.01 -7.57 -2.96
C SER A 176 -6.35 -6.26 -3.68
N ALA A 177 -5.36 -5.54 -4.18
CA ALA A 177 -5.56 -4.26 -4.89
C ALA A 177 -5.79 -4.39 -6.40
N ASP A 178 -5.70 -5.58 -6.97
CA ASP A 178 -5.83 -5.85 -8.42
C ASP A 178 -7.26 -6.22 -8.85
N LYS A 179 -8.25 -6.10 -7.97
CA LYS A 179 -9.63 -6.15 -8.42
C LYS A 179 -10.01 -4.77 -8.98
N PRO A 180 -10.29 -4.65 -10.30
CA PRO A 180 -10.89 -3.43 -10.82
C PRO A 180 -12.20 -3.17 -10.06
N LEU A 181 -12.38 -1.91 -9.65
CA LEU A 181 -13.66 -1.39 -9.17
C LEU A 181 -14.68 -1.40 -10.31
#